data_AF-A0A453BF14-F1
#
_entry.id   AF-A0A453BF14-F1
#
_cell.length_a   1.000
_cell.length_b   1.000
_cell.length_c   1.000
_cell.angle_alpha   90.00
_cell.angle_beta   90.00
_cell.angle_gamma   90.00
#
_symmetry.space_group_name_H-M   'P 1'
#
loop_
_entity.id
_entity.type
_entity.pdbx_description
1 polymer ?
#
loop_
_entity_poly.entity_id
_entity_poly.type
_entity_poly.pdbx_seq_one_letter_code
_entity_poly.pdbx_strand_id
1 'polypeptide(L)'
;MDEVLCIYYTIEMLHMLETLHSVGIIHGDFKPDNMLVCYPSEEITDDTFRSETRSGQNQGLCLIDWGRGIDVNLFPAGTEFLADCGTSGFSCIEMQEERSWTYQVDTFGLCVVAHMMLHGEEMSIAKVPGTGGSYMYQPKLSFKRYWNVALWKQLFTTLLNPGSNGNHVGDLRSLRRSFQEYMCSNYQLVVKLNQLLAKQKASLCSS
;
A
#
# COMPACT_ATOMS: atom_id res chain seq x y z
N MET A 1 1.35 4.51 -14.71
CA MET A 1 0.12 3.69 -14.85
C MET A 1 -1.12 4.60 -14.81
N ASP A 2 -2.31 4.15 -15.23
CA ASP A 2 -3.54 4.94 -15.04
C ASP A 2 -3.94 4.95 -13.56
N GLU A 3 -4.38 6.10 -13.04
CA GLU A 3 -4.69 6.27 -11.61
C GLU A 3 -5.72 5.25 -11.10
N VAL A 4 -6.73 4.91 -11.90
CA VAL A 4 -7.76 3.95 -11.48
C VAL A 4 -7.17 2.57 -11.22
N LEU A 5 -6.18 2.17 -12.03
CA LEU A 5 -5.47 0.91 -11.83
C LEU A 5 -4.53 0.99 -10.61
N CYS A 6 -3.88 2.15 -10.38
CA CYS A 6 -3.10 2.39 -9.16
C CYS A 6 -3.97 2.28 -7.91
N ILE A 7 -5.16 2.87 -7.91
CA ILE A 7 -6.13 2.83 -6.80
C ILE A 7 -6.54 1.40 -6.50
N TYR A 8 -6.87 0.62 -7.54
CA TYR A 8 -7.22 -0.78 -7.39
C TYR A 8 -6.10 -1.57 -6.68
N TYR A 9 -4.86 -1.49 -7.15
CA TYR A 9 -3.76 -2.19 -6.52
C TYR A 9 -3.42 -1.67 -5.13
N THR A 10 -3.60 -0.38 -4.86
CA THR A 10 -3.46 0.17 -3.51
C THR A 10 -4.51 -0.40 -2.56
N ILE A 11 -5.77 -0.58 -2.99
CA ILE A 11 -6.81 -1.25 -2.18
C ILE A 11 -6.37 -2.68 -1.82
N GLU A 12 -5.83 -3.42 -2.79
CA GLU A 12 -5.33 -4.79 -2.58
C GLU A 12 -4.20 -4.82 -1.55
N MET A 13 -3.19 -3.96 -1.72
CA MET A 13 -2.06 -3.86 -0.80
C MET A 13 -2.50 -3.47 0.62
N LEU A 14 -3.43 -2.51 0.75
CA LEU A 14 -3.97 -2.11 2.04
C LEU A 14 -4.72 -3.27 2.71
N HIS A 15 -5.50 -4.04 1.96
CA HIS A 15 -6.21 -5.20 2.49
C HIS A 15 -5.24 -6.31 2.96
N MET A 16 -4.17 -6.56 2.19
CA MET A 16 -3.12 -7.51 2.57
C MET A 16 -2.46 -7.11 3.89
N LEU A 17 -1.97 -5.87 3.98
CA LEU A 17 -1.29 -5.40 5.18
C LEU A 17 -2.24 -5.33 6.38
N GLU A 18 -3.48 -4.87 6.19
CA GLU A 18 -4.49 -4.90 7.26
C GLU A 18 -4.66 -6.33 7.81
N THR A 19 -4.75 -7.32 6.92
CA THR A 19 -4.95 -8.72 7.30
C THR A 19 -3.72 -9.27 8.04
N LEU A 20 -2.53 -9.12 7.47
CA LEU A 20 -1.29 -9.63 8.06
C LEU A 20 -0.98 -8.98 9.41
N HIS A 21 -1.10 -7.65 9.48
CA HIS A 21 -0.79 -6.90 10.68
C HIS A 21 -1.82 -7.17 11.79
N SER A 22 -3.09 -7.46 11.44
CA SER A 22 -4.12 -7.83 12.42
C SER A 22 -3.82 -9.13 13.18
N VAL A 23 -2.97 -10.00 12.62
CA VAL A 23 -2.56 -11.27 13.23
C VAL A 23 -1.09 -11.27 13.68
N GLY A 24 -0.41 -10.12 13.61
CA GLY A 24 0.99 -10.01 14.06
C GLY A 24 2.01 -10.58 13.08
N ILE A 25 1.75 -10.48 11.78
CA ILE A 25 2.69 -10.88 10.73
C ILE A 25 3.20 -9.64 10.01
N ILE A 26 4.52 -9.49 9.94
CA ILE A 26 5.23 -8.50 9.10
C ILE A 26 5.80 -9.25 7.90
N HIS A 27 5.62 -8.73 6.70
CA HIS A 27 6.22 -9.32 5.50
C HIS A 27 7.73 -9.04 5.43
N GLY A 28 8.15 -7.82 5.72
CA GLY A 28 9.56 -7.42 5.86
C GLY A 28 10.29 -7.14 4.53
N ASP A 29 9.70 -7.52 3.40
CA ASP A 29 10.21 -7.25 2.04
C ASP A 29 9.08 -6.85 1.07
N PHE A 30 8.22 -5.92 1.48
CA PHE A 30 7.02 -5.54 0.74
C PHE A 30 7.36 -4.65 -0.48
N LYS A 31 7.50 -5.26 -1.67
CA LYS A 31 7.94 -4.61 -2.93
C LYS A 31 7.27 -5.22 -4.16
N PRO A 32 7.34 -4.57 -5.34
CA PRO A 32 6.65 -5.04 -6.55
C PRO A 32 7.07 -6.44 -7.00
N ASP A 33 8.35 -6.81 -6.85
CA ASP A 33 8.87 -8.12 -7.25
C ASP A 33 8.24 -9.29 -6.48
N ASN A 34 7.74 -9.01 -5.27
CA ASN A 34 7.11 -9.98 -4.39
C ASN A 34 5.57 -10.00 -4.54
N MET A 35 5.03 -9.35 -5.57
CA MET A 35 3.59 -9.28 -5.84
C MET A 35 3.25 -9.87 -7.20
N LEU A 36 2.51 -10.97 -7.18
CA LEU A 36 1.93 -11.56 -8.39
C LEU A 36 0.60 -10.90 -8.70
N VAL A 37 0.39 -10.57 -9.98
CA VAL A 37 -0.90 -10.06 -10.47
C VAL A 37 -1.82 -11.24 -10.77
N CYS A 38 -2.94 -11.33 -10.04
CA CYS A 38 -3.95 -12.36 -10.23
C CYS A 38 -5.18 -11.75 -10.90
N TYR A 39 -5.38 -12.02 -12.20
CA TYR A 39 -6.51 -11.46 -12.94
C TYR A 39 -7.83 -12.10 -12.49
N PRO A 40 -8.87 -11.28 -12.25
CA PRO A 40 -10.17 -11.82 -11.87
C PRO A 40 -10.74 -12.68 -13.01
N SER A 41 -11.43 -13.76 -12.62
CA SER A 41 -12.14 -14.65 -13.53
C SER A 41 -13.44 -14.04 -14.07
N GLU A 42 -13.99 -13.09 -13.31
CA GLU A 42 -15.24 -12.38 -13.59
C GLU A 42 -14.98 -10.86 -13.65
N GLU A 43 -15.94 -10.11 -14.18
CA GLU A 43 -15.84 -8.64 -14.18
C GLU A 43 -15.93 -8.08 -12.76
N ILE A 44 -15.12 -7.06 -12.48
CA ILE A 44 -15.20 -6.33 -11.21
C ILE A 44 -16.47 -5.49 -11.22
N THR A 45 -17.27 -5.60 -10.16
CA THR A 45 -18.49 -4.82 -9.94
C THR A 45 -18.33 -3.90 -8.74
N ASP A 46 -19.24 -2.93 -8.58
CA ASP A 46 -19.28 -2.09 -7.37
C ASP A 46 -19.37 -2.93 -6.08
N ASP A 47 -20.09 -4.06 -6.13
CA ASP A 47 -20.22 -4.99 -5.00
C ASP A 47 -18.87 -5.61 -4.58
N THR A 48 -17.93 -5.72 -5.52
CA THR A 48 -16.56 -6.18 -5.23
C THR A 48 -15.85 -5.26 -4.25
N PHE A 49 -16.15 -3.97 -4.27
CA PHE A 49 -15.59 -2.97 -3.36
C PHE A 49 -16.42 -2.76 -2.09
N ARG A 50 -17.70 -3.12 -2.11
CA ARG A 50 -18.61 -3.00 -0.96
C ARG A 50 -18.52 -4.18 0.00
N SER A 51 -18.17 -5.36 -0.51
CA SER A 51 -18.03 -6.55 0.33
C SER A 51 -16.72 -6.55 1.10
N GLU A 52 -16.79 -6.76 2.42
CA GLU A 52 -15.62 -7.03 3.27
C GLU A 52 -15.06 -8.45 3.01
N THR A 53 -15.82 -9.32 2.34
CA THR A 53 -15.40 -10.68 1.96
C THR A 53 -15.46 -10.85 0.46
N ARG A 54 -14.32 -11.10 -0.17
CA ARG A 54 -14.29 -11.41 -1.61
C ARG A 54 -14.82 -12.83 -1.82
N SER A 55 -15.93 -12.95 -2.55
CA SER A 55 -16.53 -14.23 -2.93
C SER A 55 -15.72 -14.99 -3.99
N GLY A 56 -14.71 -14.37 -4.61
CA GLY A 56 -13.79 -15.00 -5.55
C GLY A 56 -12.41 -15.27 -4.94
N GLN A 57 -11.96 -16.53 -4.96
CA GLN A 57 -10.60 -16.91 -4.59
C GLN A 57 -9.59 -16.37 -5.63
N ASN A 58 -8.44 -15.87 -5.17
CA ASN A 58 -7.28 -15.47 -5.98
C ASN A 58 -7.51 -14.36 -7.03
N GLN A 59 -7.99 -13.20 -6.61
CA GLN A 59 -8.14 -12.02 -7.48
C GLN A 59 -7.35 -10.82 -6.95
N GLY A 60 -6.81 -9.99 -7.83
CA GLY A 60 -6.07 -8.78 -7.50
C GLY A 60 -4.56 -9.01 -7.42
N LEU A 61 -4.04 -9.07 -6.21
CA LEU A 61 -2.62 -9.33 -5.95
C LEU A 61 -2.46 -10.59 -5.09
N CYS A 62 -1.33 -11.27 -5.25
CA CYS A 62 -0.87 -12.33 -4.35
C CYS A 62 0.55 -12.03 -3.89
N LEU A 63 0.73 -11.94 -2.57
CA LEU A 63 2.03 -11.68 -1.94
C LEU A 63 2.81 -12.98 -1.80
N ILE A 64 4.08 -12.96 -2.19
CA ILE A 64 5.00 -14.10 -2.16
C ILE A 64 6.31 -13.71 -1.46
N ASP A 65 7.20 -14.69 -1.30
CA ASP A 65 8.54 -14.53 -0.69
C ASP A 65 8.51 -14.08 0.79
N TRP A 66 8.28 -15.06 1.66
CA TRP A 66 8.28 -14.90 3.12
C TRP A 66 9.67 -15.05 3.75
N GLY A 67 10.76 -14.97 2.96
CA GLY A 67 12.12 -15.18 3.46
C GLY A 67 12.55 -14.17 4.54
N ARG A 68 11.87 -13.02 4.61
CA ARG A 68 12.07 -11.95 5.62
C ARG A 68 10.84 -11.74 6.50
N GLY A 69 9.87 -12.65 6.45
CA GLY A 69 8.66 -12.58 7.26
C GLY A 69 8.96 -12.69 8.76
N ILE A 70 8.25 -11.91 9.56
CA ILE A 70 8.40 -11.90 11.02
C ILE A 70 7.03 -12.14 11.64
N ASP A 71 6.94 -13.17 12.49
CA ASP A 71 5.83 -13.34 13.42
C ASP A 71 6.16 -12.63 14.73
N VAL A 72 5.56 -11.46 14.96
CA VAL A 72 5.83 -10.68 16.17
C VAL A 72 5.29 -11.34 17.44
N ASN A 73 4.36 -12.31 17.34
CA ASN A 73 3.84 -13.02 18.50
C ASN A 73 4.88 -13.99 19.11
N LEU A 74 5.96 -14.29 18.39
CA LEU A 74 7.08 -15.07 18.90
C LEU A 74 8.02 -14.26 19.79
N PHE A 75 7.81 -12.95 19.89
CA PHE A 75 8.60 -12.02 20.69
C PHE A 75 7.79 -11.46 21.86
N PRO A 76 8.45 -10.92 22.92
CA PRO A 76 7.76 -10.20 23.97
C PRO A 76 6.91 -9.04 23.41
N ALA A 77 5.77 -8.77 24.05
CA ALA A 77 4.91 -7.67 23.66
C ALA A 77 5.67 -6.31 23.67
N GLY A 78 5.51 -5.53 22.61
CA GLY A 78 6.21 -4.26 22.43
C GLY A 78 7.63 -4.38 21.87
N THR A 79 8.03 -5.56 21.38
CA THR A 79 9.31 -5.73 20.68
C THR A 79 9.35 -4.87 19.42
N GLU A 80 10.46 -4.14 19.26
CA GLU A 80 10.81 -3.43 18.04
C GLU A 80 12.14 -3.96 17.50
N PHE A 81 12.36 -3.80 16.20
CA PHE A 81 13.51 -4.32 15.48
C PHE A 81 14.44 -3.19 15.06
N LEU A 82 15.76 -3.46 15.10
CA LEU A 82 16.79 -2.56 14.63
C LEU A 82 17.68 -3.31 13.62
N ALA A 83 17.31 -3.23 12.35
CA ALA A 83 18.02 -3.84 11.23
C ALA A 83 17.66 -3.12 9.92
N ASP A 84 18.51 -3.28 8.90
CA ASP A 84 18.19 -2.87 7.53
C ASP A 84 17.46 -4.00 6.78
N CYS A 85 16.45 -3.64 5.99
CA CYS A 85 15.77 -4.53 5.06
C CYS A 85 16.70 -5.04 3.94
N GLY A 86 17.84 -4.38 3.69
CA GLY A 86 18.86 -4.81 2.73
C GLY A 86 18.47 -4.61 1.26
N THR A 87 17.36 -3.92 0.99
CA THR A 87 16.92 -3.55 -0.37
C THR A 87 16.95 -2.02 -0.51
N SER A 88 17.87 -1.50 -1.33
CA SER A 88 17.97 -0.07 -1.59
C SER A 88 16.63 0.49 -2.12
N GLY A 89 16.15 1.59 -1.53
CA GLY A 89 14.88 2.22 -1.90
C GLY A 89 13.67 1.75 -1.07
N PHE A 90 13.81 0.66 -0.30
CA PHE A 90 12.74 0.12 0.56
C PHE A 90 13.05 0.22 2.06
N SER A 91 14.21 0.76 2.44
CA SER A 91 14.53 1.07 3.83
C SER A 91 13.56 2.14 4.35
N CYS A 92 12.75 1.80 5.35
CA CYS A 92 11.76 2.72 5.90
C CYS A 92 12.41 3.92 6.62
N ILE A 93 11.62 4.93 6.95
CA ILE A 93 12.13 6.18 7.57
C ILE A 93 12.89 5.89 8.86
N GLU A 94 12.37 4.97 9.68
CA GLU A 94 13.02 4.52 10.91
C GLU A 94 14.40 3.94 10.62
N MET A 95 14.53 3.06 9.62
CA MET A 95 15.83 2.50 9.21
C MET A 95 16.80 3.60 8.74
N GLN A 96 16.32 4.55 7.93
CA GLN A 96 17.13 5.67 7.42
C GLN A 96 17.63 6.61 8.53
N GLU A 97 16.93 6.65 9.65
CA GLU A 97 17.27 7.47 10.82
C GLU A 97 17.86 6.65 11.98
N GLU A 98 18.22 5.39 11.75
CA GLU A 98 18.79 4.49 12.76
C GLU A 98 17.86 4.31 13.99
N ARG A 99 16.54 4.35 13.78
CA ARG A 99 15.49 4.11 14.77
C ARG A 99 14.94 2.69 14.65
N SER A 100 14.40 2.19 15.77
CA SER A 100 13.67 0.93 15.80
C SER A 100 12.36 1.01 15.02
N TRP A 101 11.92 -0.12 14.49
CA TRP A 101 10.71 -0.26 13.67
C TRP A 101 9.98 -1.59 13.92
N THR A 102 8.73 -1.67 13.51
CA THR A 102 7.90 -2.88 13.49
C THR A 102 7.12 -2.96 12.17
N TYR A 103 5.84 -2.60 12.14
CA TYR A 103 5.00 -2.67 10.94
C TYR A 103 5.34 -1.60 9.89
N GLN A 104 6.12 -0.59 10.26
CA GLN A 104 6.52 0.52 9.40
C GLN A 104 7.26 0.07 8.13
N VAL A 105 7.99 -1.05 8.19
CA VAL A 105 8.71 -1.58 7.02
C VAL A 105 7.76 -1.92 5.87
N ASP A 106 6.60 -2.52 6.18
CA ASP A 106 5.62 -2.93 5.17
C ASP A 106 4.82 -1.73 4.67
N THR A 107 4.37 -0.85 5.58
CA THR A 107 3.58 0.33 5.20
C THR A 107 4.41 1.31 4.37
N PHE A 108 5.70 1.41 4.66
CA PHE A 108 6.64 2.14 3.83
C PHE A 108 6.78 1.51 2.45
N GLY A 109 6.94 0.19 2.38
CA GLY A 109 6.95 -0.54 1.11
C GLY A 109 5.72 -0.25 0.26
N LEU A 110 4.53 -0.26 0.86
CA LEU A 110 3.28 0.11 0.18
C LEU A 110 3.35 1.52 -0.40
N CYS A 111 3.85 2.51 0.35
CA CYS A 111 4.05 3.87 -0.15
C CYS A 111 4.99 3.91 -1.36
N VAL A 112 6.11 3.17 -1.30
CA VAL A 112 7.06 3.07 -2.42
C VAL A 112 6.35 2.50 -3.66
N VAL A 113 5.63 1.37 -3.53
CA VAL A 113 4.90 0.75 -4.65
C VAL A 113 3.84 1.69 -5.23
N ALA A 114 3.03 2.32 -4.37
CA ALA A 114 2.01 3.27 -4.80
C ALA A 114 2.62 4.46 -5.57
N HIS A 115 3.73 5.01 -5.07
CA HIS A 115 4.45 6.09 -5.73
C HIS A 115 4.99 5.65 -7.11
N MET A 116 5.62 4.49 -7.18
CA MET A 116 6.15 3.94 -8.44
C MET A 116 5.04 3.71 -9.47
N MET A 117 3.87 3.21 -9.07
CA MET A 117 2.73 3.05 -9.99
C MET A 117 2.24 4.40 -10.56
N LEU A 118 2.14 5.42 -9.70
CA LEU A 118 1.69 6.77 -10.07
C LEU A 118 2.69 7.51 -10.96
N HIS A 119 3.96 7.53 -10.57
CA HIS A 119 4.99 8.38 -11.15
C HIS A 119 5.89 7.66 -12.14
N GLY A 120 6.04 6.33 -12.04
CA GLY A 120 7.01 5.57 -12.82
C GLY A 120 8.46 5.76 -12.36
N GLU A 121 8.66 6.34 -11.17
CA GLU A 121 9.96 6.70 -10.61
C GLU A 121 10.04 6.27 -9.13
N GLU A 122 11.27 6.07 -8.66
CA GLU A 122 11.56 5.74 -7.26
C GLU A 122 11.05 6.85 -6.32
N MET A 123 10.53 6.44 -5.16
CA MET A 123 10.04 7.38 -4.16
C MET A 123 11.20 8.05 -3.42
N SER A 124 11.23 9.38 -3.45
CA SER A 124 12.14 10.17 -2.62
C SER A 124 11.36 10.98 -1.58
N ILE A 125 11.86 11.02 -0.35
CA ILE A 125 11.16 11.61 0.80
C ILE A 125 11.71 13.00 1.10
N ALA A 126 10.82 13.93 1.42
CA ALA A 126 11.13 15.21 2.05
C ALA A 126 10.73 15.17 3.52
N LYS A 127 11.65 15.60 4.40
CA LYS A 127 11.38 15.92 5.80
C LYS A 127 10.99 17.39 5.87
N VAL A 128 9.75 17.67 6.26
CA VAL A 128 9.19 19.04 6.34
C VAL A 128 8.83 19.41 7.78
N PRO A 129 8.92 20.69 8.17
CA PRO A 129 8.46 21.14 9.47
C PRO A 129 6.96 20.87 9.64
N GLY A 130 6.59 20.22 10.75
CA GLY A 130 5.22 19.97 11.17
C GLY A 130 4.74 20.96 12.22
N THR A 131 3.57 20.68 12.82
CA THR A 131 3.02 21.49 13.91
C THR A 131 3.80 21.25 15.21
N GLY A 132 3.95 22.30 16.02
CA GLY A 132 4.56 22.18 17.35
C GLY A 132 6.05 21.81 17.36
N GLY A 133 6.79 22.06 16.28
CA GLY A 133 8.22 21.72 16.18
C GLY A 133 8.50 20.25 15.83
N SER A 134 7.46 19.47 15.50
CA SER A 134 7.62 18.13 14.93
C SER A 134 8.09 18.19 13.48
N TYR A 135 8.48 17.04 12.93
CA TYR A 135 8.74 16.88 11.49
C TYR A 135 7.72 15.90 10.91
N MET A 136 7.37 16.11 9.64
CA MET A 136 6.58 15.18 8.84
C MET A 136 7.34 14.77 7.59
N TYR A 137 7.08 13.56 7.12
CA TYR A 137 7.64 12.98 5.92
C TYR A 137 6.58 12.92 4.83
N GLN A 138 6.95 13.31 3.62
CA GLN A 138 6.09 13.23 2.43
C GLN A 138 6.93 12.96 1.17
N PRO A 139 6.34 12.38 0.11
CA PRO A 139 7.01 12.26 -1.18
C PRO A 139 7.41 13.64 -1.74
N LYS A 140 8.57 13.75 -2.37
CA LYS A 140 9.05 14.99 -3.02
C LYS A 140 8.27 15.34 -4.28
N LEU A 141 7.89 14.34 -5.07
CA LEU A 141 7.17 14.54 -6.32
C LEU A 141 5.73 14.97 -6.05
N SER A 142 5.28 15.98 -6.80
CA SER A 142 3.92 16.49 -6.69
C SER A 142 2.94 15.64 -7.48
N PHE A 143 1.75 15.45 -6.93
CA PHE A 143 0.66 14.76 -7.61
C PHE A 143 0.18 15.55 -8.82
N LYS A 144 -0.21 14.84 -9.89
CA LYS A 144 -0.82 15.47 -11.07
C LYS A 144 -2.17 16.07 -10.71
N ARG A 145 -2.49 17.21 -11.30
CA ARG A 145 -3.71 18.01 -11.00
C ARG A 145 -5.04 17.27 -11.17
N TYR A 146 -5.06 16.24 -12.04
CA TYR A 146 -6.28 15.50 -12.38
C TYR A 146 -6.44 14.23 -11.54
N TRP A 147 -5.52 13.96 -10.62
CA TRP A 147 -5.64 12.87 -9.67
C TRP A 147 -6.47 13.27 -8.45
N ASN A 148 -6.93 12.28 -7.69
CA ASN A 148 -7.50 12.50 -6.37
C ASN A 148 -6.39 12.84 -5.36
N VAL A 149 -5.86 14.06 -5.45
CA VAL A 149 -4.73 14.55 -4.65
C VAL A 149 -5.01 14.43 -3.15
N ALA A 150 -6.24 14.66 -2.71
CA ALA A 150 -6.61 14.56 -1.30
C ALA A 150 -6.48 13.12 -0.78
N LEU A 151 -6.98 12.14 -1.53
CA LEU A 151 -6.92 10.72 -1.18
C LEU A 151 -5.47 10.22 -1.10
N TRP A 152 -4.64 10.56 -2.07
CA TRP A 152 -3.22 10.18 -2.05
C TRP A 152 -2.46 10.88 -0.93
N LYS A 153 -2.68 12.18 -0.71
CA LYS A 153 -2.06 12.89 0.43
C LYS A 153 -2.42 12.24 1.76
N GLN A 154 -3.66 11.82 1.94
CA GLN A 154 -4.10 11.11 3.15
C GLN A 154 -3.31 9.80 3.31
N LEU A 155 -3.21 8.98 2.26
CA LEU A 155 -2.41 7.74 2.26
C LEU A 155 -0.96 7.97 2.72
N PHE A 156 -0.23 8.85 2.02
CA PHE A 156 1.18 9.07 2.33
C PHE A 156 1.39 9.72 3.69
N THR A 157 0.54 10.67 4.08
CA THR A 157 0.67 11.32 5.38
C THR A 157 0.46 10.31 6.51
N THR A 158 -0.58 9.48 6.43
CA THR A 158 -0.88 8.49 7.46
C THR A 158 0.21 7.41 7.56
N LEU A 159 0.66 6.87 6.43
CA LEU A 159 1.57 5.71 6.43
C LEU A 159 3.05 6.07 6.63
N LEU A 160 3.49 7.27 6.22
CA LEU A 160 4.86 7.75 6.42
C LEU A 160 5.07 8.42 7.78
N ASN A 161 4.00 8.73 8.50
CA ASN A 161 4.05 9.41 9.79
C ASN A 161 3.24 8.65 10.86
N PRO A 162 3.55 7.36 11.11
CA PRO A 162 2.80 6.57 12.08
C PRO A 162 2.89 7.20 13.47
N GLY A 163 1.74 7.39 14.11
CA GLY A 163 1.67 7.92 15.47
C GLY A 163 2.14 6.90 16.51
N SER A 164 2.81 7.37 17.58
CA SER A 164 3.42 6.53 18.62
C SER A 164 2.44 5.62 19.38
N ASN A 165 1.14 5.92 19.35
CA ASN A 165 0.08 5.21 20.07
C ASN A 165 -1.03 4.66 19.14
N GLY A 166 -0.78 4.63 17.83
CA GLY A 166 -1.82 4.43 16.81
C GLY A 166 -2.28 2.97 16.67
N ASN A 167 -3.59 2.76 16.55
CA ASN A 167 -4.16 1.54 16.00
C ASN A 167 -3.87 1.49 14.50
N HIS A 168 -2.64 1.13 14.11
CA HIS A 168 -2.17 1.12 12.72
C HIS A 168 -3.04 0.24 11.81
N VAL A 169 -3.57 -0.88 12.32
CA VAL A 169 -4.53 -1.73 11.59
C VAL A 169 -5.82 -0.94 11.31
N GLY A 170 -6.28 -0.14 12.27
CA GLY A 170 -7.40 0.79 12.10
C GLY A 170 -7.12 1.85 11.03
N ASP A 171 -5.90 2.37 10.96
CA ASP A 171 -5.48 3.34 9.93
C ASP A 171 -5.49 2.69 8.53
N LEU A 172 -4.93 1.49 8.39
CA LEU A 172 -4.96 0.70 7.15
C LEU A 172 -6.40 0.45 6.68
N ARG A 173 -7.28 0.05 7.60
CA ARG A 173 -8.71 -0.15 7.32
C ARG A 173 -9.41 1.12 6.86
N SER A 174 -9.15 2.23 7.56
CA SER A 174 -9.74 3.54 7.24
C SER A 174 -9.32 3.99 5.85
N LEU A 175 -8.02 3.90 5.54
CA LEU A 175 -7.48 4.18 4.22
C LEU A 175 -8.09 3.28 3.15
N ARG A 176 -8.15 1.96 3.38
CA ARG A 176 -8.77 1.02 2.44
C ARG A 176 -10.20 1.43 2.11
N ARG A 177 -10.99 1.74 3.14
CA ARG A 177 -12.39 2.18 2.98
C ARG A 177 -12.48 3.47 2.17
N SER A 178 -11.64 4.47 2.45
CA SER A 178 -11.62 5.72 1.66
C SER A 178 -11.34 5.48 0.17
N PHE A 179 -10.43 4.56 -0.16
CA PHE A 179 -10.15 4.20 -1.56
C PHE A 179 -11.31 3.41 -2.20
N GLN A 180 -11.93 2.47 -1.47
CA GLN A 180 -13.10 1.71 -1.93
C GLN A 180 -14.31 2.64 -2.17
N GLU A 181 -14.57 3.57 -1.25
CA GLU A 181 -15.62 4.57 -1.37
C GLU A 181 -15.40 5.46 -2.59
N TYR A 182 -14.16 5.87 -2.86
CA TYR A 182 -13.84 6.62 -4.07
C TYR A 182 -14.16 5.81 -5.35
N MET A 183 -13.78 4.53 -5.41
CA MET A 183 -14.13 3.66 -6.54
C MET A 183 -15.64 3.52 -6.72
N CYS A 184 -16.39 3.41 -5.63
CA CYS A 184 -17.86 3.31 -5.64
C CYS A 184 -18.57 4.65 -5.88
N SER A 185 -17.87 5.79 -5.80
CA SER A 185 -18.48 7.12 -5.94
C SER A 185 -18.96 7.41 -7.36
N ASN A 186 -18.40 6.69 -8.34
CA ASN A 186 -18.72 6.85 -9.75
C ASN A 186 -18.52 5.51 -10.49
N TYR A 187 -19.61 4.89 -10.94
CA TYR A 187 -19.59 3.60 -11.65
C TYR A 187 -18.67 3.59 -12.89
N GLN A 188 -18.44 4.76 -13.51
CA GLN A 188 -17.51 4.89 -14.65
C GLN A 188 -16.06 4.52 -14.27
N LEU A 189 -15.68 4.65 -13.00
CA LEU A 189 -14.37 4.23 -12.51
C LEU A 189 -14.24 2.70 -12.56
N VAL A 190 -15.28 1.97 -12.18
CA VAL A 190 -15.29 0.50 -12.24
C VAL A 190 -15.33 0.01 -13.69
N VAL A 191 -16.13 0.64 -14.56
CA VAL A 191 -16.11 0.37 -16.00
C VAL A 191 -14.71 0.58 -16.59
N LYS A 192 -14.08 1.70 -16.26
CA LYS A 192 -12.71 2.02 -16.70
C LYS A 192 -11.70 1.02 -16.15
N LEU A 193 -11.83 0.58 -14.90
CA LEU A 193 -10.97 -0.42 -14.28
C LEU A 193 -11.01 -1.74 -15.05
N ASN A 194 -12.19 -2.26 -15.37
CA ASN A 194 -12.32 -3.50 -16.15
C ASN A 194 -11.63 -3.39 -17.51
N GLN A 195 -11.79 -2.25 -18.21
CA GLN A 195 -11.10 -2.00 -19.49
C GLN A 195 -9.57 -1.97 -19.32
N LEU A 196 -9.07 -1.36 -18.24
CA LEU A 196 -7.63 -1.28 -17.96
C LEU A 196 -7.05 -2.66 -17.61
N LEU A 197 -7.75 -3.45 -16.80
CA LEU A 197 -7.34 -4.82 -16.45
C LEU A 197 -7.30 -5.72 -17.69
N ALA A 198 -8.29 -5.62 -18.57
CA ALA A 198 -8.31 -6.37 -19.83
C ALA A 198 -7.11 -6.00 -20.73
N LYS A 199 -6.81 -4.69 -20.84
CA LYS A 199 -5.65 -4.20 -21.61
C LYS A 199 -4.32 -4.68 -21.02
N GLN A 200 -4.17 -4.61 -19.70
CA GLN A 200 -2.96 -5.06 -19.02
C GLN A 200 -2.75 -6.57 -19.18
N LYS A 201 -3.81 -7.36 -19.01
CA LYS A 201 -3.79 -8.81 -19.24
C LYS A 201 -3.35 -9.14 -20.67
N ALA A 202 -3.95 -8.47 -21.67
CA ALA A 202 -3.58 -8.67 -23.06
C ALA A 202 -2.10 -8.36 -23.32
N SER A 203 -1.58 -7.27 -22.75
CA SER A 203 -0.17 -6.88 -22.89
C SER A 203 0.81 -7.90 -22.31
N LEU A 204 0.48 -8.49 -21.15
CA LEU A 204 1.34 -9.49 -20.51
C LEU A 204 1.30 -10.86 -21.22
N CYS A 205 0.16 -11.25 -21.80
CA CYS A 205 0.04 -12.51 -22.54
C CYS A 205 0.61 -12.43 -23.97
N SER A 206 0.89 -11.22 -24.48
CA SER A 206 1.49 -11.01 -25.80
C SER A 206 3.02 -10.90 -25.79
N SER A 207 3.64 -11.04 -24.61
CA SER A 207 5.10 -11.06 -24.42
C SER A 207 5.61 -12.49 -24.34
#